data_AF-A0A8B3BT13-F1
#
_entry.id   AF-A0A8B3BT13-F1
#
_cell.length_a   1.000
_cell.length_b   1.000
_cell.length_c   1.000
_cell.angle_alpha   90.00
_cell.angle_beta   90.00
_cell.angle_gamma   90.00
#
_symmetry.space_group_name_H-M   'P 1'
#
loop_
_entity.id
_entity.type
_entity.pdbx_description
1 polymer ?
#
loop_
_entity_poly.entity_id
_entity_poly.type
_entity_poly.pdbx_seq_one_letter_code
_entity_poly.pdbx_strand_id
1 'polypeptide(L)'
;MRKFNWDEFKDADNKIAVHCKTEEEAKDFCKRMHEHGMKWRDGGSYLECTEYGKHLSETCYTGYGEFTSYDFYKEREYKILEWSDYMDKEFTKADLEDGMVVKHRNGDKRMVISEALIGENGYADQNCFREDLTHRYFKDLDIVGVYAIQEYNNFADMLSDYNLELIWERTESKKMTVEEMRKKLEELTGEEIEVVQE
;
A
#
# COMPACT_ATOMS: atom_id res chain seq x y z
N MET A 1 4.01 5.78 -1.55
CA MET A 1 4.16 4.50 -2.29
C MET A 1 4.73 4.75 -3.66
N ARG A 2 5.71 3.96 -4.10
CA ARG A 2 6.28 4.08 -5.45
C ARG A 2 5.50 3.21 -6.43
N LYS A 3 5.34 3.67 -7.67
CA LYS A 3 4.78 2.84 -8.74
C LYS A 3 5.82 1.81 -9.18
N PHE A 4 5.47 0.52 -9.17
CA PHE A 4 6.36 -0.53 -9.67
C PHE A 4 6.34 -0.60 -11.20
N ASN A 5 7.51 -0.69 -11.82
CA ASN A 5 7.66 -0.76 -13.27
C ASN A 5 7.75 -2.22 -13.74
N TRP A 6 6.60 -2.79 -14.07
CA TRP A 6 6.51 -4.20 -14.50
C TRP A 6 7.23 -4.49 -15.82
N ASP A 7 7.24 -3.55 -16.76
CA ASP A 7 7.91 -3.74 -18.06
C ASP A 7 9.42 -3.82 -17.88
N GLU A 8 9.99 -2.93 -17.06
CA GLU A 8 11.42 -2.94 -16.73
C GLU A 8 11.80 -4.20 -15.94
N PHE A 9 10.95 -4.66 -15.03
CA PHE A 9 11.19 -5.87 -14.24
C PHE A 9 11.14 -7.17 -15.08
N LYS A 10 10.26 -7.23 -16.09
CA LYS A 10 10.12 -8.38 -16.99
C LYS A 10 11.25 -8.48 -18.01
N ASP A 11 11.85 -7.37 -18.36
CA ASP A 11 12.96 -7.35 -19.30
C ASP A 11 14.17 -8.07 -18.70
N ALA A 12 14.61 -9.07 -19.46
CA ALA A 12 15.71 -9.92 -19.10
C ALA A 12 17.02 -9.13 -18.85
N ASP A 13 17.29 -8.14 -19.70
CA ASP A 13 18.58 -7.48 -19.73
C ASP A 13 18.79 -6.53 -18.52
N ASN A 14 17.71 -6.19 -17.81
CA ASN A 14 17.74 -5.21 -16.73
C ASN A 14 18.30 -5.74 -15.39
N LYS A 15 18.51 -7.05 -15.24
CA LYS A 15 19.04 -7.68 -14.01
C LYS A 15 18.41 -7.12 -12.72
N ILE A 16 17.08 -7.18 -12.64
CA ILE A 16 16.33 -6.71 -11.46
C ILE A 16 15.95 -7.90 -10.60
N ALA A 17 16.15 -7.76 -9.29
CA ALA A 17 15.64 -8.67 -8.28
C ALA A 17 14.77 -7.89 -7.28
N VAL A 18 13.65 -8.47 -6.86
CA VAL A 18 12.75 -7.90 -5.86
C VAL A 18 12.91 -8.69 -4.58
N HIS A 19 13.36 -8.01 -3.53
CA HIS A 19 13.56 -8.55 -2.21
C HIS A 19 12.28 -8.49 -1.39
N CYS A 20 11.94 -9.60 -0.73
CA CYS A 20 10.82 -9.69 0.20
C CYS A 20 11.33 -10.14 1.57
N LYS A 21 11.21 -9.28 2.57
CA LYS A 21 11.66 -9.52 3.95
C LYS A 21 10.72 -10.42 4.72
N THR A 22 9.43 -10.41 4.36
CA THR A 22 8.38 -11.15 5.06
C THR A 22 7.65 -12.11 4.13
N GLU A 23 7.01 -13.13 4.72
CA GLU A 23 6.17 -14.06 3.96
C GLU A 23 4.96 -13.34 3.34
N GLU A 24 4.46 -12.28 3.97
CA GLU A 24 3.37 -11.43 3.46
C GLU A 24 3.80 -10.67 2.21
N GLU A 25 4.98 -10.04 2.23
CA GLU A 25 5.56 -9.40 1.04
C GLU A 25 5.74 -10.41 -0.09
N ALA A 26 6.26 -11.60 0.20
CA ALA A 26 6.43 -12.66 -0.80
C ALA A 26 5.10 -13.12 -1.41
N LYS A 27 4.07 -13.31 -0.59
CA LYS A 27 2.72 -13.69 -1.04
C LYS A 27 2.10 -12.62 -1.92
N ASP A 28 2.18 -11.35 -1.51
CA ASP A 28 1.68 -10.25 -2.30
C ASP A 28 2.43 -10.14 -3.63
N PHE A 29 3.76 -10.14 -3.61
CA PHE A 29 4.56 -10.03 -4.83
C PHE A 29 4.31 -11.19 -5.80
N CYS A 30 4.27 -12.43 -5.32
CA CYS A 30 3.93 -13.61 -6.11
C CYS A 30 2.55 -13.51 -6.75
N LYS A 31 1.55 -13.03 -6.01
CA LYS A 31 0.21 -12.76 -6.54
C LYS A 31 0.25 -11.69 -7.63
N ARG A 32 0.98 -10.59 -7.43
CA ARG A 32 1.13 -9.53 -8.44
C ARG A 32 1.83 -10.03 -9.70
N MET A 33 2.89 -10.84 -9.58
CA MET A 33 3.54 -11.49 -10.74
C MET A 33 2.55 -12.35 -11.52
N HIS A 34 1.72 -13.14 -10.83
CA HIS A 34 0.66 -13.94 -11.46
C HIS A 34 -0.38 -13.06 -12.20
N GLU A 35 -0.87 -11.99 -11.57
CA GLU A 35 -1.79 -11.02 -12.21
C GLU A 35 -1.20 -10.40 -13.48
N HIS A 36 0.13 -10.26 -13.54
CA HIS A 36 0.86 -9.77 -14.72
C HIS A 36 1.23 -10.87 -15.73
N GLY A 37 0.65 -12.06 -15.60
CA GLY A 37 0.77 -13.19 -16.53
C GLY A 37 2.08 -13.98 -16.42
N MET A 38 2.85 -13.76 -15.35
CA MET A 38 4.16 -14.40 -15.15
C MET A 38 3.99 -15.77 -14.49
N LYS A 39 5.01 -16.63 -14.63
CA LYS A 39 5.07 -17.98 -14.04
C LYS A 39 6.48 -18.31 -13.58
N TRP A 40 6.61 -19.31 -12.72
CA TRP A 40 7.89 -19.92 -12.41
C TRP A 40 8.54 -20.50 -13.69
N ARG A 41 9.88 -20.63 -13.70
CA ARG A 41 10.62 -21.16 -14.85
C ARG A 41 10.16 -22.56 -15.29
N ASP A 42 9.70 -23.38 -14.36
CA ASP A 42 9.15 -24.72 -14.63
C ASP A 42 7.70 -24.70 -15.15
N GLY A 43 7.10 -23.50 -15.28
CA GLY A 43 5.71 -23.30 -15.68
C GLY A 43 4.71 -23.33 -14.52
N GLY A 44 5.18 -23.52 -13.29
CA GLY A 44 4.37 -23.53 -12.07
C GLY A 44 3.71 -22.17 -11.77
N SER A 45 2.62 -22.22 -11.01
CA SER A 45 1.89 -21.03 -10.58
C SER A 45 2.49 -20.43 -9.30
N TYR A 46 2.66 -19.11 -9.28
CA TYR A 46 3.05 -18.37 -8.07
C TYR A 46 2.05 -18.46 -6.92
N LEU A 47 0.79 -18.83 -7.20
CA LEU A 47 -0.25 -18.94 -6.18
C LEU A 47 -0.17 -20.25 -5.38
N GLU A 48 0.54 -21.26 -5.90
CA GLU A 48 0.68 -22.57 -5.25
C GLU A 48 1.82 -22.58 -4.24
N CYS A 49 2.95 -21.97 -4.59
CA CYS A 49 4.13 -21.87 -3.74
C CYS A 49 4.88 -20.58 -4.04
N THR A 50 5.19 -19.81 -2.98
CA THR A 50 6.00 -18.59 -3.07
C THR A 50 7.50 -18.87 -2.98
N GLU A 51 7.90 -20.07 -2.58
CA GLU A 51 9.30 -20.46 -2.36
C GLU A 51 10.05 -19.66 -1.27
N TYR A 52 9.38 -18.73 -0.59
CA TYR A 52 9.92 -17.92 0.50
C TYR A 52 10.58 -18.74 1.62
N GLY A 53 10.02 -19.92 1.95
CA GLY A 53 10.54 -20.79 3.01
C GLY A 53 12.00 -21.26 2.81
N LYS A 54 12.56 -21.14 1.60
CA LYS A 54 13.94 -21.57 1.29
C LYS A 54 15.00 -20.57 1.74
N HIS A 55 14.71 -19.28 1.70
CA HIS A 55 15.66 -18.22 2.06
C HIS A 55 15.10 -17.23 3.11
N LEU A 56 13.83 -17.36 3.49
CA LEU A 56 13.15 -16.53 4.48
C LEU A 56 13.33 -15.04 4.16
N SER A 57 13.74 -14.23 5.14
CA SER A 57 13.90 -12.79 5.01
C SER A 57 14.96 -12.35 4.01
N GLU A 58 15.74 -13.27 3.44
CA GLU A 58 16.73 -13.02 2.41
C GLU A 58 16.20 -13.39 1.01
N THR A 59 14.92 -13.70 0.85
CA THR A 59 14.38 -14.17 -0.44
C THR A 59 14.22 -13.02 -1.43
N CYS A 60 14.81 -13.19 -2.61
CA CYS A 60 14.65 -12.32 -3.76
C CYS A 60 14.04 -13.07 -4.95
N TYR A 61 13.25 -12.37 -5.75
CA TYR A 61 12.55 -12.88 -6.94
C TYR A 61 12.93 -12.11 -8.20
N THR A 62 12.95 -12.77 -9.35
CA THR A 62 13.25 -12.11 -10.64
C THR A 62 12.11 -12.25 -11.64
N GLY A 63 12.14 -11.40 -12.67
CA GLY A 63 11.14 -11.42 -13.74
C GLY A 63 11.15 -12.69 -14.60
N TYR A 64 12.14 -13.56 -14.40
CA TYR A 64 12.32 -14.82 -15.10
C TYR A 64 11.63 -16.02 -14.45
N GLY A 65 10.95 -15.81 -13.32
CA GLY A 65 10.45 -16.92 -12.51
C GLY A 65 11.58 -17.69 -11.84
N GLU A 66 12.57 -16.97 -11.32
CA GLU A 66 13.57 -17.51 -10.38
C GLU A 66 13.44 -16.81 -9.03
N PHE A 67 13.93 -17.49 -8.00
CA PHE A 67 14.10 -16.95 -6.67
C PHE A 67 15.42 -17.47 -6.08
N THR A 68 16.07 -16.69 -5.23
CA THR A 68 17.25 -17.12 -4.46
C THR A 68 17.54 -16.13 -3.33
N SER A 69 18.68 -16.24 -2.66
CA SER A 69 19.10 -15.32 -1.60
C SER A 69 19.50 -13.94 -2.13
N TYR A 70 19.31 -12.94 -1.27
CA TYR A 70 19.72 -11.55 -1.47
C TYR A 70 21.21 -11.44 -1.84
N ASP A 71 22.08 -12.11 -1.07
CA ASP A 71 23.53 -12.09 -1.30
C ASP A 71 23.92 -12.58 -2.69
N PHE A 72 23.26 -13.61 -3.23
CA PHE A 72 23.58 -14.14 -4.56
C PHE A 72 23.33 -13.11 -5.67
N TYR A 73 22.23 -12.36 -5.58
CA TYR A 73 21.91 -11.31 -6.56
C TYR A 73 22.77 -10.08 -6.36
N LYS A 74 23.08 -9.72 -5.10
CA LYS A 74 23.99 -8.63 -4.76
C LYS A 74 25.38 -8.87 -5.33
N GLU A 75 25.94 -10.07 -5.14
CA GLU A 75 27.25 -10.47 -5.70
C GLU A 75 27.28 -10.44 -7.24
N ARG A 76 26.12 -10.58 -7.89
CA ARG A 76 25.97 -10.55 -9.35
C ARG A 76 25.55 -9.18 -9.89
N GLU A 77 25.61 -8.15 -9.04
CA GLU A 77 25.33 -6.76 -9.38
C GLU A 77 23.91 -6.55 -9.93
N TYR A 78 22.94 -7.31 -9.42
CA TYR A 78 21.53 -7.06 -9.71
C TYR A 78 21.08 -5.76 -9.02
N LYS A 79 20.17 -5.03 -9.66
CA LYS A 79 19.43 -3.95 -9.04
C LYS A 79 18.39 -4.57 -8.11
N ILE A 80 18.63 -4.51 -6.80
CA ILE A 80 17.70 -5.05 -5.80
C ILE A 80 16.71 -3.97 -5.39
N LEU A 81 15.43 -4.25 -5.59
CA LEU A 81 14.30 -3.43 -5.19
C LEU A 81 13.63 -4.05 -3.96
N GLU A 82 13.28 -3.25 -2.97
CA GLU A 82 12.57 -3.73 -1.78
C GLU A 82 11.06 -3.74 -2.06
N TRP A 83 10.39 -4.90 -1.96
CA TRP A 83 8.96 -4.97 -2.29
C TRP A 83 8.11 -4.08 -1.38
N SER A 84 8.52 -3.89 -0.13
CA SER A 84 7.90 -2.95 0.81
C SER A 84 7.73 -1.52 0.26
N ASP A 85 8.59 -1.07 -0.67
CA ASP A 85 8.49 0.28 -1.27
C ASP A 85 7.31 0.41 -2.25
N TYR A 86 6.78 -0.73 -2.71
CA TYR A 86 5.78 -0.85 -3.77
C TYR A 86 4.50 -1.57 -3.33
N MET A 87 4.57 -2.34 -2.25
CA MET A 87 3.43 -3.04 -1.69
C MET A 87 2.42 -2.04 -1.12
N ASP A 88 1.18 -2.13 -1.58
CA ASP A 88 0.03 -1.58 -0.88
C ASP A 88 -0.16 -2.39 0.41
N LYS A 89 0.62 -2.10 1.45
CA LYS A 89 0.32 -2.65 2.76
C LYS A 89 -1.03 -2.07 3.16
N GLU A 90 -2.03 -2.92 3.37
CA GLU A 90 -3.26 -2.48 4.00
C GLU A 90 -2.87 -1.92 5.37
N PHE A 91 -2.99 -0.60 5.53
CA PHE A 91 -2.73 0.03 6.81
C PHE A 91 -3.95 -0.19 7.67
N THR A 92 -3.73 -0.94 8.74
CA THR A 92 -4.78 -1.33 9.67
C THR A 92 -4.65 -0.56 10.97
N LYS A 93 -5.65 -0.72 11.83
CA LYS A 93 -5.60 -0.21 13.21
C LYS A 93 -4.37 -0.71 13.98
N ALA A 94 -3.87 -1.92 13.69
CA ALA A 94 -2.69 -2.48 14.34
C ALA A 94 -1.37 -1.81 13.93
N ASP A 95 -1.36 -1.08 12.81
CA ASP A 95 -0.20 -0.32 12.33
C ASP A 95 -0.11 1.09 12.97
N LEU A 96 -1.08 1.48 13.81
CA LEU A 96 -1.02 2.74 14.57
C LEU A 96 -0.02 2.63 15.72
N GLU A 97 0.99 3.48 15.73
CA GLU A 97 2.01 3.55 16.77
C GLU A 97 1.97 4.88 17.52
N ASP A 98 2.44 4.88 18.77
CA ASP A 98 2.55 6.07 19.60
C ASP A 98 3.34 7.18 18.90
N GLY A 99 2.81 8.40 18.95
CA GLY A 99 3.42 9.57 18.30
C GLY A 99 3.01 9.78 16.84
N MET A 100 2.34 8.81 16.20
CA MET A 100 1.70 9.06 14.91
C MET A 100 0.54 10.04 15.04
N VAL A 101 0.24 10.77 13.97
CA VAL A 101 -0.91 11.66 13.86
C VAL A 101 -1.91 11.09 12.88
N VAL A 102 -3.16 10.88 13.32
CA VAL A 102 -4.27 10.50 12.46
C VAL A 102 -5.06 11.73 12.03
N LYS A 103 -5.56 11.71 10.80
CA LYS A 103 -6.51 12.69 10.27
C LYS A 103 -7.86 12.01 10.05
N HIS A 104 -8.88 12.55 10.69
CA HIS A 104 -10.26 12.17 10.46
C HIS A 104 -10.77 12.77 9.15
N ARG A 105 -11.82 12.17 8.59
CA ARG A 105 -12.49 12.65 7.37
C ARG A 105 -12.97 14.10 7.47
N ASN A 106 -13.44 14.53 8.64
CA ASN A 106 -13.84 15.91 8.90
C ASN A 106 -12.66 16.91 9.00
N GLY A 107 -11.41 16.44 8.85
CA GLY A 107 -10.20 17.25 8.90
C GLY A 107 -9.57 17.37 10.29
N ASP A 108 -10.24 16.90 11.35
CA ASP A 108 -9.69 16.87 12.72
C ASP A 108 -8.44 15.99 12.77
N LYS A 109 -7.42 16.41 13.52
CA LYS A 109 -6.18 15.65 13.68
C LYS A 109 -5.95 15.27 15.14
N ARG A 110 -5.45 14.06 15.36
CA ARG A 110 -5.24 13.49 16.69
C ARG A 110 -3.94 12.70 16.74
N MET A 111 -3.25 12.78 17.86
CA MET A 111 -2.06 11.99 18.13
C MET A 111 -2.43 10.64 18.74
N VAL A 112 -1.77 9.59 18.29
CA VAL A 112 -1.87 8.25 18.88
C VAL A 112 -1.03 8.22 20.16
N ILE A 113 -1.65 7.87 21.28
CA ILE A 113 -0.99 7.63 22.56
C ILE A 113 -1.65 6.42 23.21
N SER A 114 -0.94 5.30 23.25
CA SER A 114 -1.48 4.00 23.61
C SER A 114 -2.78 3.74 22.81
N GLU A 115 -3.85 3.30 23.47
CA GLU A 115 -5.15 3.04 22.83
C GLU A 115 -5.99 4.32 22.60
N ALA A 116 -5.44 5.51 22.86
CA ALA A 116 -6.16 6.78 22.73
C ALA A 116 -5.68 7.62 21.54
N LEU A 117 -6.62 8.36 20.93
CA LEU A 117 -6.39 9.36 19.90
C LEU A 117 -6.69 10.75 20.50
N ILE A 118 -5.65 11.50 20.87
CA ILE A 118 -5.75 12.77 21.58
C ILE A 118 -5.67 13.96 20.61
N GLY A 119 -6.64 14.87 20.66
CA GLY A 119 -6.62 16.13 19.92
C GLY A 119 -7.01 17.31 20.81
N GLU A 120 -7.00 18.53 20.25
CA GLU A 120 -7.31 19.76 20.99
C GLU A 120 -8.73 19.74 21.58
N ASN A 121 -9.67 19.05 20.92
CA ASN A 121 -11.08 18.99 21.30
C ASN A 121 -11.45 17.71 22.07
N GLY A 122 -10.49 17.00 22.67
CA GLY A 122 -10.72 15.82 23.51
C GLY A 122 -10.07 14.54 22.97
N TYR A 123 -10.57 13.36 23.34
CA TYR A 123 -10.00 12.07 22.94
C TYR A 123 -11.02 11.15 22.25
N ALA A 124 -10.51 10.19 21.48
CA ALA A 124 -11.25 9.03 21.01
C ALA A 124 -10.51 7.74 21.38
N ASP A 125 -11.25 6.67 21.64
CA ASP A 125 -10.69 5.34 21.92
C ASP A 125 -10.50 4.57 20.62
N GLN A 126 -9.36 3.89 20.44
CA GLN A 126 -9.11 3.07 19.25
C GLN A 126 -10.15 1.96 19.05
N ASN A 127 -10.84 1.51 20.11
CA ASN A 127 -11.95 0.56 20.03
C ASN A 127 -13.16 1.11 19.26
N CYS A 128 -13.28 2.43 19.10
CA CYS A 128 -14.31 3.03 18.25
C CYS A 128 -14.07 2.75 16.75
N PHE A 129 -12.91 2.21 16.38
CA PHE A 129 -12.52 1.93 15.00
C PHE A 129 -12.48 0.43 14.71
N ARG A 130 -12.79 0.09 13.47
CA ARG A 130 -12.58 -1.24 12.90
C ARG A 130 -11.13 -1.38 12.43
N GLU A 131 -10.73 -2.59 12.03
CA GLU A 131 -9.37 -2.85 11.55
C GLU A 131 -9.03 -2.04 10.29
N ASP A 132 -10.01 -1.79 9.42
CA ASP A 132 -9.87 -0.98 8.19
C ASP A 132 -9.92 0.54 8.45
N LEU A 133 -9.69 0.95 9.71
CA LEU A 133 -9.67 2.34 10.16
C LEU A 133 -10.99 3.12 9.99
N THR A 134 -12.10 2.43 9.68
CA THR A 134 -13.44 3.05 9.65
C THR A 134 -13.99 3.20 11.06
N HIS A 135 -14.67 4.32 11.32
CA HIS A 135 -15.31 4.54 12.61
C HIS A 135 -16.61 3.74 12.69
N ARG A 136 -16.86 3.07 13.83
CA ARG A 136 -17.99 2.13 13.97
C ARG A 136 -19.37 2.79 13.84
N TYR A 137 -19.47 4.08 14.16
CA TYR A 137 -20.75 4.79 14.26
C TYR A 137 -20.87 6.06 13.40
N PHE A 138 -19.76 6.67 12.98
CA PHE A 138 -19.75 8.03 12.45
C PHE A 138 -18.74 8.14 11.31
N LYS A 139 -19.20 8.09 10.07
CA LYS A 139 -18.34 8.09 8.87
C LYS A 139 -17.40 9.30 8.79
N ASP A 140 -17.83 10.45 9.31
CA ASP A 140 -17.03 11.69 9.33
C ASP A 140 -15.81 11.60 10.26
N LEU A 141 -15.77 10.58 11.12
CA LEU A 141 -14.65 10.27 12.00
C LEU A 141 -13.77 9.14 11.46
N ASP A 142 -14.04 8.59 10.26
CA ASP A 142 -13.12 7.63 9.64
C ASP A 142 -11.71 8.22 9.61
N ILE A 143 -10.71 7.42 9.95
CA ILE A 143 -9.31 7.82 9.74
C ILE A 143 -9.05 7.69 8.25
N VAL A 144 -8.64 8.81 7.65
CA VAL A 144 -8.38 8.95 6.20
C VAL A 144 -6.92 9.28 5.90
N GLY A 145 -6.12 9.57 6.92
CA GLY A 145 -4.68 9.73 6.78
C GLY A 145 -3.95 9.47 8.09
N VAL A 146 -2.71 9.03 7.98
CA VAL A 146 -1.77 8.82 9.09
C VAL A 146 -0.43 9.45 8.72
N TYR A 147 0.18 10.14 9.68
CA TYR A 147 1.35 10.99 9.46
C TYR A 147 2.38 10.81 10.57
N ALA A 148 3.66 10.94 10.21
CA ALA A 148 4.76 11.12 11.14
C ALA A 148 4.95 12.62 11.44
N ILE A 149 5.39 12.93 12.66
CA ILE A 149 5.78 14.30 13.04
C ILE A 149 7.25 14.51 12.68
N GLN A 150 7.55 15.61 11.99
CA GLN A 150 8.92 15.93 11.58
C GLN A 150 9.72 16.59 12.70
N GLU A 151 9.13 17.57 13.39
CA GLU A 151 9.75 18.33 14.46
C GLU A 151 8.84 18.46 15.69
N TYR A 152 9.41 18.26 16.88
CA TYR A 152 8.68 18.41 18.14
C TYR A 152 8.61 19.90 18.55
N ASN A 153 7.40 20.41 18.67
CA ASN A 153 7.11 21.79 19.05
C ASN A 153 5.92 21.85 20.02
N ASN A 154 5.23 22.98 20.13
CA ASN A 154 3.95 23.01 20.84
C ASN A 154 2.92 22.13 20.13
N PHE A 155 1.89 21.72 20.87
CA PHE A 155 0.93 20.71 20.39
C PHE A 155 0.21 21.13 19.09
N ALA A 156 -0.17 22.40 18.94
CA ALA A 156 -0.83 22.89 17.74
C ALA A 156 0.09 22.78 16.51
N ASP A 157 1.37 23.16 16.67
CA ASP A 157 2.38 23.02 15.63
C ASP A 157 2.73 21.56 15.32
N MET A 158 2.67 20.67 16.31
CA MET A 158 2.85 19.22 16.11
C MET A 158 1.75 18.60 15.22
N LEU A 159 0.53 19.16 15.23
CA LEU A 159 -0.58 18.69 14.39
C LEU A 159 -0.74 19.51 13.09
N SER A 160 0.13 20.48 12.85
CA SER A 160 0.05 21.36 11.68
C SER A 160 0.55 20.67 10.41
N ASP A 161 -0.09 20.92 9.28
CA ASP A 161 0.21 20.25 8.00
C ASP A 161 1.68 20.43 7.55
N TYR A 162 2.33 21.55 7.89
CA TYR A 162 3.72 21.79 7.52
C TYR A 162 4.72 20.91 8.27
N ASN A 163 4.29 20.25 9.34
CA ASN A 163 5.12 19.45 10.24
C ASN A 163 4.79 17.94 10.14
N LEU A 164 3.96 17.56 9.17
CA LEU A 164 3.46 16.20 9.01
C LEU A 164 3.97 15.57 7.71
N GLU A 165 4.61 14.41 7.85
CA GLU A 165 5.03 13.56 6.73
C GLU A 165 4.04 12.41 6.55
N LEU A 166 3.51 12.24 5.35
CA LEU A 166 2.48 11.24 5.06
C LEU A 166 3.01 9.81 5.17
N ILE A 167 2.41 9.00 6.05
CA ILE A 167 2.67 7.56 6.17
C ILE A 167 1.65 6.79 5.32
N TRP A 168 0.37 7.14 5.48
CA TRP A 168 -0.73 6.46 4.80
C TRP A 168 -1.88 7.42 4.51
N GLU A 169 -2.54 7.23 3.37
CA GLU A 169 -3.79 7.92 3.02
C GLU A 169 -4.82 6.89 2.55
N ARG A 170 -6.07 7.08 2.95
CA ARG A 170 -7.17 6.21 2.52
C ARG A 170 -7.40 6.38 1.03
N THR A 171 -7.20 5.32 0.28
CA THR A 171 -7.60 5.27 -1.14
C THR A 171 -9.10 5.06 -1.21
N GLU A 172 -9.85 6.12 -1.51
CA GLU A 172 -11.28 5.98 -1.78
C GLU A 172 -11.52 5.46 -3.19
N SER A 173 -12.16 4.30 -3.30
CA SER A 173 -12.76 3.90 -4.57
C SER A 173 -13.85 4.90 -4.93
N LYS A 174 -13.64 5.64 -6.02
CA LYS A 174 -14.65 6.56 -6.53
C LYS A 174 -15.83 5.74 -7.05
N LYS A 175 -16.86 5.60 -6.21
CA LYS A 175 -18.15 5.06 -6.64
C LYS A 175 -18.76 6.05 -7.61
N MET A 176 -19.02 5.59 -8.82
CA MET A 176 -19.76 6.32 -9.83
C MET A 176 -20.71 5.33 -10.49
N THR A 177 -21.86 5.83 -10.88
CA THR A 177 -22.86 5.08 -11.64
C THR A 177 -22.33 4.74 -13.03
N VAL A 178 -22.93 3.73 -13.68
CA VAL A 178 -22.61 3.36 -15.06
C VAL A 178 -22.80 4.54 -16.00
N GLU A 179 -23.81 5.37 -15.74
CA GLU A 179 -24.15 6.58 -16.45
C GLU A 179 -23.10 7.68 -16.27
N GLU A 180 -22.55 7.86 -15.06
CA GLU A 180 -21.46 8.80 -14.82
C GLU A 180 -20.15 8.35 -15.48
N MET A 181 -19.88 7.04 -15.54
CA MET A 181 -18.76 6.48 -16.31
C MET A 181 -18.94 6.75 -17.79
N ARG A 182 -20.11 6.40 -18.34
CA ARG A 182 -20.48 6.62 -19.74
C ARG A 182 -20.24 8.09 -20.10
N LYS A 183 -20.86 9.02 -19.38
CA LYS A 183 -20.76 10.46 -19.67
C LYS A 183 -19.32 10.95 -19.70
N LYS A 184 -18.47 10.50 -18.77
CA LYS A 184 -17.05 10.87 -18.77
C LYS A 184 -16.29 10.30 -19.94
N LEU A 185 -16.56 9.05 -20.34
CA LEU A 185 -15.96 8.51 -21.55
C LEU A 185 -16.42 9.26 -22.80
N GLU A 186 -17.71 9.62 -22.91
CA GLU A 186 -18.22 10.42 -24.03
C GLU A 186 -17.56 11.80 -24.08
N GLU A 187 -17.38 12.46 -22.94
CA GLU A 187 -16.64 13.73 -22.85
C GLU A 187 -15.16 13.59 -23.25
N LEU A 188 -14.51 12.46 -22.93
CA LEU A 188 -13.10 12.20 -23.26
C LEU A 188 -12.89 11.80 -24.73
N THR A 189 -13.82 11.02 -25.28
CA THR A 189 -13.71 10.45 -26.63
C THR A 189 -14.38 11.32 -27.69
N GLY A 190 -15.37 12.13 -27.30
CA GLY A 190 -16.24 12.87 -28.23
C GLY A 190 -17.27 11.98 -28.94
N GLU A 191 -17.37 10.70 -28.57
CA GLU A 191 -18.27 9.73 -29.17
C GLU A 191 -19.43 9.42 -28.22
N GLU A 192 -20.62 9.14 -28.75
CA GLU A 192 -21.76 8.67 -27.96
C GLU A 192 -21.61 7.17 -27.69
N ILE A 193 -21.77 6.76 -26.42
CA ILE A 193 -21.51 5.39 -25.97
C ILE A 193 -22.81 4.73 -25.56
N GLU A 194 -23.21 3.67 -26.27
CA GLU A 194 -24.35 2.86 -25.87
C GLU A 194 -23.90 1.75 -24.90
N VAL A 195 -24.49 1.71 -23.71
CA VAL A 195 -24.22 0.65 -22.71
C VAL A 195 -25.24 -0.47 -22.90
N VAL A 196 -24.77 -1.63 -23.36
CA VAL A 196 -25.59 -2.84 -23.50
C VAL A 196 -25.41 -3.76 -22.27
N GLN A 197 -26.50 -4.34 -21.77
CA GLN A 197 -26.46 -5.40 -20.76
C GLN A 197 -26.54 -6.75 -21.49
N GLU A 198 -25.58 -7.64 -21.25
CA GLU A 198 -25.64 -9.05 -21.70
C GLU A 198 -26.60 -9.89 -20.85
#